data_AF-A0A1Q9AC28-F1
#
_entry.id   AF-A0A1Q9AC28-F1
#
_cell.length_a   1.000
_cell.length_b   1.000
_cell.length_c   1.000
_cell.angle_alpha   90.00
_cell.angle_beta   90.00
_cell.angle_gamma   90.00
#
_symmetry.space_group_name_H-M   'P 1'
#
loop_
_entity.id
_entity.type
_entity.pdbx_description
1 polymer ?
#
loop_
_entity_poly.entity_id
_entity_poly.type
_entity_poly.pdbx_seq_one_letter_code
_entity_poly.pdbx_strand_id
1 'polypeptide(L)'
;MKTRLSIFVFVICALYGVQLMFKRNDPATGEPRNIEVAMGMTIKDLIEKNRLETGLRVAQGYTVDVDKLTDVMPIFFDDNWIKFHLLAGEQSFELPPGRTLQISQRAGHVIGISFRPFAQPRPLDEMRAYAKELISLLEKKGWQPTGSSRIPVSQDDFDASGKSLFGAMKASSGSEIMMTLRDYGLGPKHESFLLLPDPNFKMAERSHTYLLEVDVYDGVRDYYENLVYPRRIFETGDPTKALPLRQWIEYPDWTPEKAGMVPTTAKERTMPDASNWKMSPNHP
;
A
#
# COMPACT_ATOMS: atom_id res chain seq x y z
N MET A 1 56.07 -18.41 -14.82
CA MET A 1 54.91 -17.96 -15.63
C MET A 1 53.60 -18.63 -15.21
N LYS A 2 53.54 -19.96 -15.10
CA LYS A 2 52.31 -20.72 -14.73
C LYS A 2 51.68 -20.27 -13.39
N THR A 3 52.47 -20.09 -12.35
CA THR A 3 51.98 -19.69 -11.01
C THR A 3 51.35 -18.28 -10.97
N ARG A 4 51.85 -17.34 -11.79
CA ARG A 4 51.29 -15.99 -11.89
C ARG A 4 49.96 -15.97 -12.65
N LEU A 5 49.81 -16.83 -13.65
CA LEU A 5 48.56 -16.99 -14.40
C LEU A 5 47.45 -17.59 -13.51
N SER A 6 47.78 -18.59 -12.70
CA SER A 6 46.83 -19.21 -11.76
C SER A 6 46.30 -18.25 -10.70
N ILE A 7 47.17 -17.39 -10.14
CA ILE A 7 46.77 -16.35 -9.18
C ILE A 7 45.85 -15.31 -9.84
N PHE A 8 46.16 -14.91 -11.08
CA PHE A 8 45.36 -13.93 -11.82
C PHE A 8 43.95 -14.44 -12.12
N VAL A 9 43.82 -15.71 -12.54
CA VAL A 9 42.51 -16.35 -12.76
C VAL A 9 41.72 -16.44 -11.46
N PHE A 10 42.37 -16.81 -10.34
CA PHE A 10 41.68 -16.91 -9.04
C PHE A 10 41.15 -15.55 -8.55
N VAL A 11 41.92 -14.48 -8.72
CA VAL A 11 41.49 -13.12 -8.39
C VAL A 11 40.32 -12.68 -9.27
N ILE A 12 40.34 -12.97 -10.57
CA ILE A 12 39.21 -12.65 -11.47
C ILE A 12 37.97 -13.44 -11.06
N CYS A 13 38.07 -14.74 -10.79
CA CYS A 13 36.93 -15.54 -10.34
C CYS A 13 36.40 -15.09 -8.98
N ALA A 14 37.27 -14.68 -8.04
CA ALA A 14 36.86 -14.13 -6.75
C ALA A 14 36.15 -12.78 -6.92
N LEU A 15 36.67 -11.89 -7.77
CA LEU A 15 36.04 -10.61 -8.08
C LEU A 15 34.69 -10.79 -8.80
N TYR A 16 34.59 -11.76 -9.72
CA TYR A 16 33.35 -12.08 -10.41
C TYR A 16 32.32 -12.75 -9.48
N GLY A 17 32.77 -13.62 -8.58
CA GLY A 17 31.93 -14.23 -7.54
C GLY A 17 31.41 -13.22 -6.53
N VAL A 18 32.26 -12.26 -6.10
CA VAL A 18 31.87 -11.11 -5.28
C VAL A 18 30.87 -10.25 -6.06
N GLN A 19 31.15 -9.89 -7.31
CA GLN A 19 30.26 -9.09 -8.14
C GLN A 19 28.88 -9.74 -8.32
N LEU A 20 28.81 -11.07 -8.53
CA LEU A 20 27.54 -11.81 -8.62
C LEU A 20 26.81 -11.89 -7.29
N MET A 21 27.52 -12.04 -6.17
CA MET A 21 26.91 -12.01 -4.83
C MET A 21 26.38 -10.62 -4.44
N PHE A 22 26.95 -9.55 -4.98
CA PHE A 22 26.53 -8.16 -4.73
C PHE A 22 25.65 -7.55 -5.83
N LYS A 23 25.39 -8.26 -6.94
CA LYS A 23 24.44 -7.82 -7.97
C LYS A 23 23.03 -8.06 -7.46
N ARG A 24 22.52 -7.12 -6.65
CA ARG A 24 21.10 -7.08 -6.28
C ARG A 24 20.32 -6.84 -7.58
N ASN A 25 19.53 -7.82 -8.04
CA ASN A 25 18.62 -7.61 -9.16
C ASN A 25 17.60 -6.57 -8.72
N ASP A 26 17.80 -5.33 -9.14
CA ASP A 26 16.84 -4.27 -8.87
C ASP A 26 15.57 -4.56 -9.71
N PRO A 27 14.39 -4.75 -9.06
CA PRO A 27 13.13 -4.98 -9.76
C PRO A 27 12.79 -3.91 -10.82
N ALA A 28 13.27 -2.68 -10.67
CA ALA A 28 13.04 -1.61 -11.64
C ALA A 28 13.78 -1.79 -12.99
N THR A 29 14.66 -2.79 -13.09
CA THR A 29 15.35 -3.15 -14.35
C THR A 29 14.50 -3.99 -15.29
N GLY A 30 13.39 -4.54 -14.81
CA GLY A 30 12.43 -5.30 -15.60
C GLY A 30 11.13 -4.53 -15.90
N GLU A 31 10.20 -5.19 -16.58
CA GLU A 31 8.83 -4.68 -16.75
C GLU A 31 8.11 -4.63 -15.39
N PRO A 32 7.42 -3.53 -15.07
CA PRO A 32 6.67 -3.42 -13.83
C PRO A 32 5.50 -4.41 -13.81
N ARG A 33 5.22 -5.00 -12.64
CA ARG A 33 4.03 -5.82 -12.45
C ARG A 33 2.80 -4.90 -12.36
N ASN A 34 1.81 -5.17 -13.18
CA ASN A 34 0.52 -4.49 -13.08
C ASN A 34 -0.22 -4.99 -11.82
N ILE A 35 -0.66 -4.06 -10.97
CA ILE A 35 -1.49 -4.34 -9.81
C ILE A 35 -2.74 -3.47 -9.88
N GLU A 36 -3.91 -4.10 -9.90
CA GLU A 36 -5.21 -3.46 -9.96
C GLU A 36 -5.95 -3.61 -8.63
N VAL A 37 -6.44 -2.50 -8.09
CA VAL A 37 -7.13 -2.49 -6.79
C VAL A 37 -8.34 -1.56 -6.84
N ALA A 38 -9.44 -1.97 -6.21
CA ALA A 38 -10.62 -1.14 -5.97
C ALA A 38 -10.87 -0.99 -4.47
N MET A 39 -11.46 0.12 -4.04
CA MET A 39 -12.03 0.23 -2.69
C MET A 39 -13.18 -0.76 -2.54
N GLY A 40 -13.28 -1.43 -1.39
CA GLY A 40 -14.28 -2.45 -1.11
C GLY A 40 -14.03 -3.81 -1.78
N MET A 41 -12.99 -3.95 -2.61
CA MET A 41 -12.60 -5.24 -3.19
C MET A 41 -12.30 -6.26 -2.08
N THR A 42 -12.77 -7.50 -2.21
CA THR A 42 -12.39 -8.55 -1.27
C THR A 42 -10.90 -8.89 -1.43
N ILE A 43 -10.22 -9.30 -0.35
CA ILE A 43 -8.83 -9.74 -0.44
C ILE A 43 -8.71 -10.99 -1.32
N LYS A 44 -9.74 -11.83 -1.37
CA LYS A 44 -9.81 -12.95 -2.31
C LYS A 44 -9.73 -12.45 -3.76
N ASP A 45 -10.59 -11.51 -4.14
CA ASP A 45 -10.60 -10.94 -5.49
C ASP A 45 -9.28 -10.23 -5.81
N LEU A 46 -8.70 -9.50 -4.83
CA LEU A 46 -7.40 -8.87 -4.96
C LEU A 46 -6.31 -9.90 -5.32
N ILE A 47 -6.27 -11.02 -4.60
CA ILE A 47 -5.30 -12.09 -4.81
C ILE A 47 -5.51 -12.72 -6.19
N GLU A 48 -6.73 -13.12 -6.52
CA GLU A 48 -7.05 -13.82 -7.77
C GLU A 48 -6.80 -12.93 -8.99
N LYS A 49 -7.31 -11.69 -8.95
CA LYS A 49 -7.20 -10.72 -10.05
C LYS A 49 -5.75 -10.37 -10.38
N ASN A 50 -4.93 -10.21 -9.34
CA ASN A 50 -3.53 -9.83 -9.50
C ASN A 50 -2.58 -11.03 -9.53
N ARG A 51 -3.10 -12.27 -9.46
CA ARG A 51 -2.33 -13.52 -9.40
C ARG A 51 -1.28 -13.50 -8.29
N LEU A 52 -1.65 -12.97 -7.12
CA LEU A 52 -0.77 -12.92 -5.95
C LEU A 52 -0.62 -14.31 -5.37
N GLU A 53 0.54 -14.57 -4.77
CA GLU A 53 0.76 -15.83 -4.07
C GLU A 53 0.26 -15.73 -2.63
N THR A 54 -0.05 -16.86 -2.01
CA THR A 54 -0.35 -16.92 -0.57
C THR A 54 0.71 -17.78 0.12
N GLY A 55 1.19 -17.32 1.28
CA GLY A 55 2.24 -18.00 2.03
C GLY A 55 3.17 -17.02 2.74
N LEU A 56 4.30 -17.53 3.22
CA LEU A 56 5.27 -16.71 3.95
C LEU A 56 5.71 -15.51 3.12
N ARG A 57 5.78 -14.34 3.77
CA ARG A 57 6.23 -13.10 3.11
C ARG A 57 7.62 -13.30 2.49
N VAL A 58 7.73 -12.99 1.20
CA VAL A 58 8.98 -12.98 0.44
C VAL A 58 9.43 -11.53 0.22
N ALA A 59 10.71 -11.24 0.44
CA ALA A 59 11.28 -9.92 0.15
C ALA A 59 11.20 -9.62 -1.35
N GLN A 60 10.70 -8.42 -1.72
CA GLN A 60 10.40 -8.04 -3.12
C GLN A 60 9.45 -9.03 -3.82
N GLY A 61 8.73 -9.86 -3.06
CA GLY A 61 7.75 -10.80 -3.55
C GLY A 61 6.36 -10.18 -3.66
N TYR A 62 5.45 -10.92 -4.26
CA TYR A 62 4.03 -10.55 -4.39
C TYR A 62 3.17 -11.59 -3.66
N THR A 63 3.58 -11.89 -2.43
CA THR A 63 3.01 -12.93 -1.58
C THR A 63 2.27 -12.30 -0.41
N VAL A 64 1.04 -12.74 -0.17
CA VAL A 64 0.20 -12.32 0.96
C VAL A 64 0.28 -13.40 2.04
N ASP A 65 0.77 -13.03 3.22
CA ASP A 65 0.91 -13.93 4.36
C ASP A 65 -0.42 -14.06 5.12
N VAL A 66 -1.37 -14.77 4.51
CA VAL A 66 -2.76 -14.86 4.98
C VAL A 66 -2.93 -15.48 6.37
N ASP A 67 -1.91 -16.18 6.87
CA ASP A 67 -1.91 -16.80 8.20
C ASP A 67 -1.31 -15.87 9.27
N LYS A 68 -0.37 -15.01 8.88
CA LYS A 68 0.21 -14.00 9.76
C LYS A 68 -0.63 -12.73 9.81
N LEU A 69 -1.27 -12.38 8.70
CA LEU A 69 -2.18 -11.23 8.64
C LEU A 69 -3.50 -11.55 9.34
N THR A 70 -4.13 -10.54 9.93
CA THR A 70 -5.39 -10.69 10.68
C THR A 70 -6.51 -9.86 10.07
N ASP A 71 -7.69 -9.90 10.69
CA ASP A 71 -8.89 -9.15 10.29
C ASP A 71 -8.72 -7.61 10.16
N VAL A 72 -7.70 -7.00 10.79
CA VAL A 72 -7.33 -5.59 10.62
C VAL A 72 -5.82 -5.45 10.59
N MET A 73 -5.25 -5.72 9.42
CA MET A 73 -3.82 -5.50 9.21
C MET A 73 -3.53 -5.22 7.73
N PRO A 74 -2.67 -4.23 7.41
CA PRO A 74 -2.32 -3.94 6.02
C PRO A 74 -1.47 -5.04 5.39
N ILE A 75 -1.59 -5.16 4.07
CA ILE A 75 -0.73 -5.95 3.19
C ILE A 75 0.34 -5.02 2.62
N PHE A 76 1.60 -5.44 2.66
CA PHE A 76 2.74 -4.65 2.20
C PHE A 76 3.45 -5.30 1.02
N PHE A 77 3.58 -4.53 -0.06
CA PHE A 77 4.49 -4.81 -1.17
C PHE A 77 5.57 -3.74 -1.15
N ASP A 78 6.71 -4.09 -0.56
CA ASP A 78 7.85 -3.19 -0.34
C ASP A 78 8.98 -3.56 -1.29
N ASP A 79 9.52 -2.54 -1.95
CA ASP A 79 10.62 -2.66 -2.90
C ASP A 79 10.31 -3.58 -4.10
N ASN A 80 9.05 -3.58 -4.52
CA ASN A 80 8.60 -4.21 -5.75
C ASN A 80 8.73 -3.22 -6.93
N TRP A 81 8.51 -3.66 -8.16
CA TRP A 81 8.31 -2.76 -9.30
C TRP A 81 6.86 -2.88 -9.77
N ILE A 82 6.02 -1.88 -9.43
CA ILE A 82 4.57 -1.97 -9.57
C ILE A 82 4.03 -0.85 -10.42
N LYS A 83 3.35 -1.18 -11.52
CA LYS A 83 2.47 -0.25 -12.22
C LYS A 83 1.08 -0.38 -11.60
N PHE A 84 0.65 0.65 -10.88
CA PHE A 84 -0.58 0.60 -10.10
C PHE A 84 -1.76 1.18 -10.87
N HIS A 85 -2.89 0.45 -10.87
CA HIS A 85 -4.14 0.86 -11.48
C HIS A 85 -5.24 0.87 -10.41
N LEU A 86 -5.76 2.06 -10.09
CA LEU A 86 -6.93 2.19 -9.23
C LEU A 86 -8.20 2.00 -10.07
N LEU A 87 -9.05 1.06 -9.66
CA LEU A 87 -10.35 0.81 -10.26
C LEU A 87 -11.44 1.59 -9.49
N ALA A 88 -12.07 2.54 -10.18
CA ALA A 88 -13.14 3.39 -9.66
C ALA A 88 -14.18 3.72 -10.75
N GLY A 89 -14.54 2.73 -11.57
CA GLY A 89 -15.45 2.93 -12.71
C GLY A 89 -14.88 3.91 -13.73
N GLU A 90 -15.68 4.89 -14.16
CA GLU A 90 -15.23 5.97 -15.06
C GLU A 90 -14.09 6.81 -14.45
N GLN A 91 -13.96 6.80 -13.11
CA GLN A 91 -12.94 7.54 -12.37
C GLN A 91 -11.64 6.76 -12.17
N SER A 92 -11.51 5.58 -12.78
CA SER A 92 -10.29 4.76 -12.73
C SER A 92 -9.09 5.51 -13.35
N PHE A 93 -7.91 5.33 -12.75
CA PHE A 93 -6.67 5.95 -13.21
C PHE A 93 -5.45 5.11 -12.88
N GLU A 94 -4.39 5.29 -13.67
CA GLU A 94 -3.11 4.63 -13.48
C GLU A 94 -2.09 5.60 -12.88
N LEU A 95 -1.25 5.08 -11.99
CA LEU A 95 -0.05 5.76 -11.50
C LEU A 95 1.19 5.16 -12.19
N PRO A 96 2.26 5.96 -12.36
CA PRO A 96 3.51 5.47 -12.91
C PRO A 96 4.10 4.38 -11.98
N PRO A 97 5.04 3.58 -12.51
CA PRO A 97 5.64 2.51 -11.74
C PRO A 97 6.33 2.98 -10.45
N GLY A 98 5.94 2.39 -9.33
CA GLY A 98 6.40 2.72 -7.99
C GLY A 98 6.97 1.52 -7.25
N ARG A 99 7.49 1.78 -6.04
CA ARG A 99 8.21 0.77 -5.21
C ARG A 99 7.44 0.23 -4.04
N THR A 100 6.52 1.03 -3.52
CA THR A 100 5.79 0.71 -2.30
C THR A 100 4.31 0.79 -2.58
N LEU A 101 3.62 -0.31 -2.29
CA LEU A 101 2.18 -0.38 -2.26
C LEU A 101 1.77 -1.00 -0.93
N GLN A 102 1.09 -0.21 -0.11
CA GLN A 102 0.39 -0.69 1.08
C GLN A 102 -1.10 -0.78 0.77
N ILE A 103 -1.71 -1.90 1.09
CA ILE A 103 -3.16 -2.10 0.99
C ILE A 103 -3.69 -2.31 2.40
N SER A 104 -4.39 -1.31 2.91
CA SER A 104 -5.12 -1.40 4.18
C SER A 104 -6.39 -2.22 3.97
N GLN A 105 -6.58 -3.25 4.80
CA GLN A 105 -7.78 -4.08 4.77
C GLN A 105 -8.41 -4.21 6.14
N ARG A 106 -9.72 -4.42 6.13
CA ARG A 106 -10.54 -4.71 7.30
C ARG A 106 -11.58 -5.75 6.91
N ALA A 107 -11.75 -6.78 7.73
CA ALA A 107 -12.70 -7.86 7.49
C ALA A 107 -12.55 -8.48 6.08
N GLY A 108 -11.30 -8.60 5.59
CA GLY A 108 -11.04 -9.12 4.25
C GLY A 108 -11.47 -8.21 3.09
N HIS A 109 -11.70 -6.92 3.34
CA HIS A 109 -12.03 -5.93 2.30
C HIS A 109 -11.02 -4.81 2.28
N VAL A 110 -10.64 -4.36 1.08
CA VAL A 110 -9.76 -3.20 0.89
C VAL A 110 -10.47 -1.92 1.35
N ILE A 111 -9.89 -1.22 2.31
CA ILE A 111 -10.43 0.05 2.84
C ILE A 111 -9.51 1.24 2.57
N GLY A 112 -8.29 0.98 2.12
CA GLY A 112 -7.37 2.03 1.76
C GLY A 112 -6.11 1.52 1.10
N ILE A 113 -5.42 2.43 0.44
CA ILE A 113 -4.20 2.20 -0.32
C ILE A 113 -3.26 3.35 -0.03
N SER A 114 -1.97 3.06 0.12
CA SER A 114 -0.91 4.05 0.10
C SER A 114 0.11 3.63 -0.94
N PHE A 115 0.39 4.52 -1.90
CA PHE A 115 1.29 4.25 -3.00
C PHE A 115 2.39 5.30 -3.10
N ARG A 116 3.61 4.85 -3.36
CA ARG A 116 4.76 5.71 -3.64
C ARG A 116 5.15 5.55 -5.12
N PRO A 117 4.74 6.49 -5.99
CA PRO A 117 4.89 6.39 -7.44
C PRO A 117 6.33 6.52 -7.96
N PHE A 118 7.29 6.88 -7.11
CA PHE A 118 8.68 7.02 -7.53
C PHE A 118 9.59 6.07 -6.76
N ALA A 119 10.51 5.46 -7.48
CA ALA A 119 11.53 4.60 -6.89
C ALA A 119 12.56 5.36 -6.05
N GLN A 120 12.77 6.63 -6.35
CA GLN A 120 13.72 7.50 -5.65
C GLN A 120 13.06 8.87 -5.41
N PRO A 121 13.38 9.53 -4.29
CA PRO A 121 13.03 10.94 -4.09
C PRO A 121 13.50 11.80 -5.27
N ARG A 122 12.69 12.78 -5.67
CA ARG A 122 12.94 13.64 -6.84
C ARG A 122 13.07 15.11 -6.45
N PRO A 123 13.71 15.95 -7.27
CA PRO A 123 13.70 17.40 -7.09
C PRO A 123 12.28 17.96 -7.00
N LEU A 124 12.12 19.06 -6.25
CA LEU A 124 10.80 19.66 -6.02
C LEU A 124 10.08 20.03 -7.32
N ASP A 125 10.79 20.60 -8.29
CA ASP A 125 10.19 21.03 -9.55
C ASP A 125 9.63 19.86 -10.39
N GLU A 126 10.30 18.70 -10.37
CA GLU A 126 9.78 17.48 -11.00
C GLU A 126 8.51 16.99 -10.28
N MET A 127 8.52 16.99 -8.94
CA MET A 127 7.34 16.62 -8.15
C MET A 127 6.17 17.57 -8.36
N ARG A 128 6.45 18.87 -8.51
CA ARG A 128 5.43 19.87 -8.82
C ARG A 128 4.81 19.67 -10.19
N ALA A 129 5.63 19.39 -11.21
CA ALA A 129 5.14 19.10 -12.55
C ALA A 129 4.24 17.86 -12.54
N TYR A 130 4.72 16.78 -11.93
CA TYR A 130 3.97 15.55 -11.80
C TYR A 130 2.66 15.73 -11.01
N ALA A 131 2.70 16.43 -9.87
CA ALA A 131 1.52 16.71 -9.06
C ALA A 131 0.44 17.47 -9.84
N LYS A 132 0.84 18.44 -10.68
CA LYS A 132 -0.09 19.16 -11.56
C LYS A 132 -0.74 18.22 -12.57
N GLU A 133 0.07 17.38 -13.23
CA GLU A 133 -0.44 16.41 -14.21
C GLU A 133 -1.40 15.41 -13.57
N LEU A 134 -1.07 14.88 -12.39
CA LEU A 134 -1.92 13.95 -11.65
C LEU A 134 -3.24 14.61 -11.24
N ILE A 135 -3.21 15.83 -10.69
CA ILE A 135 -4.44 16.57 -10.36
C ILE A 135 -5.29 16.78 -11.61
N SER A 136 -4.70 17.27 -12.71
CA SER A 136 -5.44 17.47 -13.97
C SER A 136 -6.02 16.17 -14.54
N LEU A 137 -5.29 15.05 -14.42
CA LEU A 137 -5.80 13.73 -14.80
C LEU A 137 -7.01 13.34 -13.93
N LEU A 138 -6.91 13.49 -12.62
CA LEU A 138 -7.96 13.16 -11.66
C LEU A 138 -9.21 14.02 -11.92
N GLU A 139 -9.05 15.33 -12.12
CA GLU A 139 -10.14 16.24 -12.48
C GLU A 139 -10.83 15.83 -13.79
N LYS A 140 -10.04 15.47 -14.82
CA LYS A 140 -10.56 14.95 -16.09
C LYS A 140 -11.32 13.63 -15.92
N LYS A 141 -10.90 12.81 -14.96
CA LYS A 141 -11.58 11.57 -14.53
C LYS A 141 -12.74 11.83 -13.56
N GLY A 142 -13.13 13.08 -13.34
CA GLY A 142 -14.30 13.47 -12.55
C GLY A 142 -14.08 13.51 -11.03
N TRP A 143 -12.84 13.34 -10.55
CA TRP A 143 -12.53 13.56 -9.14
C TRP A 143 -12.67 15.05 -8.80
N GLN A 144 -13.30 15.36 -7.66
CA GLN A 144 -13.60 16.73 -7.26
C GLN A 144 -12.68 17.16 -6.12
N PRO A 145 -12.00 18.32 -6.19
CA PRO A 145 -11.22 18.84 -5.08
C PRO A 145 -12.09 19.04 -3.83
N THR A 146 -11.58 18.63 -2.65
CA THR A 146 -12.28 18.80 -1.36
C THR A 146 -11.73 19.98 -0.54
N GLY A 147 -10.66 20.61 -1.02
CA GLY A 147 -10.05 21.78 -0.41
C GLY A 147 -9.14 22.51 -1.39
N SER A 148 -8.52 23.59 -0.93
CA SER A 148 -7.53 24.32 -1.73
C SER A 148 -6.31 23.43 -1.97
N SER A 149 -6.10 22.98 -3.21
CA SER A 149 -4.91 22.23 -3.57
C SER A 149 -3.75 23.20 -3.80
N ARG A 150 -2.86 23.41 -2.81
CA ARG A 150 -1.66 24.24 -2.95
C ARG A 150 -0.44 23.35 -3.02
N ILE A 151 -0.04 22.99 -4.23
CA ILE A 151 1.21 22.24 -4.48
C ILE A 151 2.39 23.07 -3.93
N PRO A 152 3.27 22.50 -3.08
CA PRO A 152 4.44 23.17 -2.53
C PRO A 152 5.32 23.76 -3.62
N VAL A 153 5.85 24.96 -3.39
CA VAL A 153 6.76 25.67 -4.29
C VAL A 153 8.12 25.94 -3.65
N SER A 154 8.22 25.93 -2.32
CA SER A 154 9.48 26.03 -1.58
C SER A 154 9.46 25.15 -0.32
N GLN A 155 10.59 25.08 0.38
CA GLN A 155 10.71 24.39 1.68
C GLN A 155 9.79 24.96 2.76
N ASP A 156 9.43 26.24 2.66
CA ASP A 156 8.56 26.91 3.63
C ASP A 156 7.10 26.43 3.57
N ASP A 157 6.72 25.71 2.50
CA ASP A 157 5.39 25.11 2.34
C ASP A 157 5.24 23.75 3.06
N PHE A 158 6.29 23.29 3.75
CA PHE A 158 6.30 22.04 4.51
C PHE A 158 6.17 22.33 6.02
N ASP A 159 5.46 21.46 6.73
CA ASP A 159 5.34 21.53 8.18
C ASP A 159 6.64 21.17 8.90
N ALA A 160 6.65 21.31 10.23
CA ALA A 160 7.81 20.99 11.06
C ALA A 160 8.28 19.52 10.97
N SER A 161 7.43 18.62 10.44
CA SER A 161 7.76 17.21 10.17
C SER A 161 8.24 16.96 8.74
N GLY A 162 8.41 18.03 7.95
CA GLY A 162 8.80 17.97 6.55
C GLY A 162 7.68 17.44 5.65
N LYS A 163 6.40 17.61 6.01
CA LYS A 163 5.27 17.16 5.19
C LYS A 163 4.45 18.32 4.66
N SER A 164 3.87 18.11 3.49
CA SER A 164 2.87 19.02 2.93
C SER A 164 1.76 18.21 2.27
N LEU A 165 0.57 18.25 2.85
CA LEU A 165 -0.65 17.73 2.25
C LEU A 165 -1.20 18.80 1.30
N PHE A 166 -1.25 18.50 0.00
CA PHE A 166 -1.51 19.54 -0.99
C PHE A 166 -2.59 19.19 -2.01
N GLY A 167 -3.06 17.95 -2.07
CA GLY A 167 -4.06 17.52 -3.03
C GLY A 167 -5.04 16.58 -2.38
N ALA A 168 -6.22 17.08 -2.03
CA ALA A 168 -7.30 16.28 -1.47
C ALA A 168 -8.48 16.33 -2.45
N MET A 169 -8.95 15.17 -2.90
CA MET A 169 -10.04 15.06 -3.86
C MET A 169 -10.97 13.90 -3.50
N LYS A 170 -12.19 13.93 -4.02
CA LYS A 170 -13.24 12.95 -3.74
C LYS A 170 -13.86 12.44 -5.03
N ALA A 171 -14.07 11.14 -5.09
CA ALA A 171 -14.82 10.47 -6.14
C ALA A 171 -16.33 10.52 -5.85
N SER A 172 -17.14 10.33 -6.89
CA SER A 172 -18.59 10.19 -6.79
C SER A 172 -19.01 8.97 -5.95
N SER A 173 -18.17 7.94 -5.89
CA SER A 173 -18.33 6.79 -5.00
C SER A 173 -18.22 7.13 -3.51
N GLY A 174 -17.69 8.32 -3.18
CA GLY A 174 -17.37 8.73 -1.82
C GLY A 174 -15.93 8.45 -1.39
N SER A 175 -15.13 7.72 -2.19
CA SER A 175 -13.70 7.49 -1.93
C SER A 175 -12.93 8.81 -1.98
N GLU A 176 -11.91 8.94 -1.14
CA GLU A 176 -11.09 10.14 -1.04
C GLU A 176 -9.64 9.82 -1.39
N ILE A 177 -9.00 10.72 -2.12
CA ILE A 177 -7.57 10.67 -2.46
C ILE A 177 -6.86 11.84 -1.79
N MET A 178 -5.71 11.55 -1.21
CA MET A 178 -4.83 12.53 -0.56
C MET A 178 -3.42 12.39 -1.15
N MET A 179 -2.83 13.52 -1.51
CA MET A 179 -1.49 13.61 -2.04
C MET A 179 -0.63 14.42 -1.08
N THR A 180 0.43 13.79 -0.60
CA THR A 180 1.37 14.36 0.36
C THR A 180 2.78 14.37 -0.23
N LEU A 181 3.44 15.53 -0.22
CA LEU A 181 4.89 15.58 -0.43
C LEU A 181 5.59 15.56 0.92
N ARG A 182 6.67 14.79 0.99
CA ARG A 182 7.57 14.75 2.13
C ARG A 182 8.95 15.24 1.71
N ASP A 183 9.48 16.23 2.42
CA ASP A 183 10.88 16.62 2.34
C ASP A 183 11.74 15.49 2.93
N TYR A 184 12.52 14.87 2.07
CA TYR A 184 13.46 13.81 2.42
C TYR A 184 14.85 14.36 2.76
N GLY A 185 15.00 15.69 2.76
CA GLY A 185 16.23 16.41 3.03
C GLY A 185 17.27 16.29 1.91
N LEU A 186 18.50 16.65 2.25
CA LEU A 186 19.70 16.30 1.48
C LEU A 186 19.85 14.78 1.53
N GLY A 187 19.42 14.08 0.47
CA GLY A 187 19.24 12.63 0.48
C GLY A 187 20.40 11.88 1.16
N PRO A 188 20.15 10.96 2.11
CA PRO A 188 21.21 10.15 2.70
C PRO A 188 21.82 9.23 1.63
N LYS A 189 23.16 9.15 1.60
CA LYS A 189 23.95 8.17 0.84
C LYS A 189 23.59 6.70 1.14
N HIS A 190 22.71 6.43 2.11
CA HIS A 190 22.47 5.12 2.70
C HIS A 190 21.00 4.69 2.69
N GLU A 191 20.08 5.51 2.17
CA GLU A 191 18.68 5.09 1.93
C GLU A 191 18.35 5.08 0.43
N SER A 192 19.32 5.48 -0.39
CA SER A 192 19.36 5.39 -1.85
C SER A 192 19.81 4.01 -2.36
N PHE A 193 19.65 2.94 -1.56
CA PHE A 193 19.94 1.57 -1.98
C PHE A 193 18.80 0.96 -2.80
N LEU A 194 18.47 1.57 -3.94
CA LEU A 194 17.67 0.99 -5.01
C LEU A 194 18.35 1.33 -6.34
N LEU A 195 19.20 0.41 -6.78
CA LEU A 195 20.24 0.57 -7.80
C LEU A 195 19.71 0.41 -9.23
N LEU A 196 19.65 1.52 -9.96
CA LEU A 196 20.66 1.83 -10.98
C LEU A 196 20.91 3.34 -10.93
N PRO A 197 22.16 3.80 -10.73
CA PRO A 197 22.47 5.22 -10.86
C PRO A 197 22.20 5.63 -12.31
N ASP A 198 21.35 6.64 -12.51
CA ASP A 198 21.38 7.36 -13.77
C ASP A 198 22.82 7.90 -13.94
N PRO A 199 23.59 7.41 -14.94
CA PRO A 199 24.99 7.78 -15.10
C PRO A 199 25.16 9.26 -15.47
N ASN A 200 24.07 9.95 -15.83
CA ASN A 200 24.03 11.37 -16.13
C ASN A 200 23.50 12.20 -14.94
N PHE A 201 23.03 11.57 -13.86
CA PHE A 201 22.53 12.30 -12.70
C PHE A 201 23.68 12.90 -11.90
N LYS A 202 23.90 14.20 -12.09
CA LYS A 202 24.77 14.99 -11.22
C LYS A 202 23.97 15.39 -9.99
N MET A 203 24.34 14.87 -8.81
CA MET A 203 23.83 15.41 -7.56
C MET A 203 24.19 16.90 -7.51
N ALA A 204 23.19 17.78 -7.48
CA ALA A 204 23.44 19.16 -7.14
C ALA A 204 23.88 19.19 -5.67
N GLU A 205 24.96 19.93 -5.36
CA GLU A 205 25.58 19.97 -4.03
C GLU A 205 24.64 20.36 -2.88
N ARG A 206 23.37 20.73 -3.17
CA ARG A 206 22.32 21.07 -2.20
C ARG A 206 20.87 20.79 -2.67
N SER A 207 20.61 19.83 -3.57
CA SER A 207 19.20 19.55 -3.94
C SER A 207 18.52 18.71 -2.85
N HIS A 208 17.64 19.33 -2.07
CA HIS A 208 16.63 18.58 -1.31
C HIS A 208 15.81 17.73 -2.26
N THR A 209 15.46 16.54 -1.80
CA THR A 209 14.66 15.60 -2.58
C THR A 209 13.36 15.31 -1.87
N TYR A 210 12.33 15.03 -2.64
CA TYR A 210 10.97 14.94 -2.14
C TYR A 210 10.34 13.62 -2.56
N LEU A 211 9.55 13.05 -1.67
CA LEU A 211 8.81 11.83 -1.90
C LEU A 211 7.31 12.16 -1.97
N LEU A 212 6.67 11.71 -3.04
CA LEU A 212 5.21 11.77 -3.16
C LEU A 212 4.60 10.50 -2.56
N GLU A 213 3.63 10.70 -1.67
CA GLU A 213 2.76 9.66 -1.13
C GLU A 213 1.33 9.94 -1.65
N VAL A 214 0.72 8.95 -2.30
CA VAL A 214 -0.66 9.01 -2.79
C VAL A 214 -1.49 8.00 -1.99
N ASP A 215 -2.36 8.52 -1.15
CA ASP A 215 -3.26 7.74 -0.31
C ASP A 215 -4.67 7.77 -0.89
N VAL A 216 -5.33 6.62 -0.97
CA VAL A 216 -6.73 6.50 -1.34
C VAL A 216 -7.43 5.74 -0.21
N TYR A 217 -8.58 6.21 0.26
CA TYR A 217 -9.34 5.50 1.27
C TYR A 217 -10.84 5.59 1.00
N ASP A 218 -11.53 4.58 1.50
CA ASP A 218 -12.98 4.58 1.54
C ASP A 218 -13.44 5.39 2.77
N GLY A 219 -14.32 6.37 2.55
CA GLY A 219 -14.90 7.18 3.61
C GLY A 219 -15.86 6.41 4.53
N VAL A 220 -16.25 5.18 4.16
CA VAL A 220 -17.21 4.34 4.89
C VAL A 220 -16.55 3.54 6.02
N ARG A 221 -17.08 3.65 7.24
CA ARG A 221 -16.37 3.31 8.50
C ARG A 221 -16.86 2.04 9.22
N ASP A 222 -17.93 1.39 8.77
CA ASP A 222 -18.74 0.56 9.68
C ASP A 222 -18.46 -0.96 9.61
N TYR A 223 -17.28 -1.38 9.16
CA TYR A 223 -16.96 -2.82 9.09
C TYR A 223 -16.57 -3.45 10.44
N TYR A 224 -16.07 -2.67 11.39
CA TYR A 224 -15.43 -3.25 12.58
C TYR A 224 -16.47 -3.81 13.56
N GLU A 225 -17.44 -3.01 13.96
CA GLU A 225 -18.51 -3.42 14.89
C GLU A 225 -19.53 -4.37 14.25
N ASN A 226 -19.69 -4.29 12.92
CA ASN A 226 -20.71 -5.07 12.21
C ASN A 226 -20.20 -6.37 11.60
N LEU A 227 -18.90 -6.49 11.30
CA LEU A 227 -18.33 -7.73 10.76
C LEU A 227 -17.22 -8.30 11.65
N VAL A 228 -16.21 -7.52 12.02
CA VAL A 228 -15.03 -8.05 12.74
C VAL A 228 -15.42 -8.61 14.10
N TYR A 229 -16.04 -7.80 14.97
CA TYR A 229 -16.43 -8.24 16.32
C TYR A 229 -17.40 -9.43 16.31
N PRO A 230 -18.51 -9.39 15.56
CA PRO A 230 -19.43 -10.52 15.49
C PRO A 230 -18.75 -11.81 15.02
N ARG A 231 -17.88 -11.72 14.01
CA ARG A 231 -17.18 -12.91 13.51
C ARG A 231 -16.19 -13.48 14.51
N ARG A 232 -15.44 -12.63 15.21
CA ARG A 232 -14.54 -13.07 16.30
C ARG A 232 -15.31 -13.80 17.41
N ILE A 233 -16.47 -13.27 17.80
CA ILE A 233 -17.37 -13.92 18.77
C ILE A 233 -17.86 -15.27 18.22
N PHE A 234 -18.29 -15.32 16.97
CA PHE A 234 -18.79 -16.54 16.34
C PHE A 234 -17.72 -17.64 16.26
N GLU A 235 -16.51 -17.29 15.82
CA GLU A 235 -15.42 -18.27 15.58
C GLU A 235 -14.68 -18.67 16.87
N THR A 236 -14.62 -17.78 17.86
CA THR A 236 -13.74 -17.96 19.03
C THR A 236 -14.38 -17.73 20.39
N GLY A 237 -15.60 -17.18 20.43
CA GLY A 237 -16.24 -16.73 21.67
C GLY A 237 -15.63 -15.47 22.28
N ASP A 238 -14.58 -14.89 21.69
CA ASP A 238 -13.83 -13.75 22.23
C ASP A 238 -13.69 -12.63 21.18
N PRO A 239 -14.30 -11.44 21.38
CA PRO A 239 -14.20 -10.32 20.44
C PRO A 239 -12.78 -9.72 20.35
N THR A 240 -11.89 -10.02 21.29
CA THR A 240 -10.51 -9.51 21.32
C THR A 240 -9.55 -10.38 20.52
N LYS A 241 -9.90 -11.66 20.30
CA LYS A 241 -9.04 -12.60 19.59
C LYS A 241 -9.14 -12.39 18.09
N ALA A 242 -8.08 -11.82 17.51
CA ALA A 242 -8.01 -11.55 16.08
C ALA A 242 -8.10 -12.86 15.26
N LEU A 243 -8.82 -12.79 14.15
CA LEU A 243 -8.94 -13.88 13.18
C LEU A 243 -7.86 -13.75 12.12
N PRO A 244 -7.25 -14.87 11.67
CA PRO A 244 -6.32 -14.84 10.54
C PRO A 244 -7.07 -14.41 9.27
N LEU A 245 -6.37 -13.69 8.39
CA LEU A 245 -6.91 -13.17 7.15
C LEU A 245 -7.44 -14.30 6.23
N ARG A 246 -6.84 -15.49 6.31
CA ARG A 246 -7.30 -16.71 5.63
C ARG A 246 -8.80 -16.94 5.79
N GLN A 247 -9.34 -16.80 7.00
CA GLN A 247 -10.78 -17.02 7.23
C GLN A 247 -11.66 -16.07 6.43
N TRP A 248 -11.23 -14.82 6.26
CA TRP A 248 -11.94 -13.83 5.46
C TRP A 248 -11.81 -14.08 3.95
N ILE A 249 -10.75 -14.75 3.52
CA ILE A 249 -10.57 -15.16 2.12
C ILE A 249 -11.43 -16.39 1.80
N GLU A 250 -11.52 -17.34 2.73
CA GLU A 250 -12.31 -18.57 2.54
C GLU A 250 -13.82 -18.30 2.55
N TYR A 251 -14.26 -17.35 3.38
CA TYR A 251 -15.66 -16.91 3.46
C TYR A 251 -15.74 -15.37 3.38
N PRO A 252 -15.61 -14.81 2.16
CA PRO A 252 -15.59 -13.36 1.95
C PRO A 252 -16.96 -12.71 2.16
N ASP A 253 -18.04 -13.42 1.82
CA ASP A 253 -19.42 -12.94 1.96
C ASP A 253 -20.03 -13.25 3.33
N TRP A 254 -19.20 -13.53 4.35
CA TRP A 254 -19.65 -13.82 5.70
C TRP A 254 -20.38 -12.61 6.29
N THR A 255 -21.55 -12.85 6.89
CA THR A 255 -22.27 -11.83 7.67
C THR A 255 -22.84 -12.45 8.95
N PRO A 256 -23.08 -11.64 10.00
CA PRO A 256 -23.69 -12.12 11.23
C PRO A 256 -25.04 -12.81 11.00
N GLU A 257 -25.88 -12.28 10.11
CA GLU A 257 -27.20 -12.83 9.79
C GLU A 257 -27.10 -14.21 9.14
N LYS A 258 -26.17 -14.38 8.19
CA LYS A 258 -25.91 -15.69 7.55
C LYS A 258 -25.40 -16.72 8.56
N ALA A 259 -24.69 -16.26 9.59
CA ALA A 259 -24.23 -17.08 10.70
C ALA A 259 -25.33 -17.35 11.76
N GLY A 260 -26.56 -16.89 11.56
CA GLY A 260 -27.68 -17.06 12.50
C GLY A 260 -27.57 -16.18 13.75
N MET A 261 -26.70 -15.17 13.74
CA MET A 261 -26.63 -14.18 14.80
C MET A 261 -27.82 -13.22 14.70
N VAL A 262 -28.24 -12.69 15.85
CA VAL A 262 -29.33 -11.72 15.96
C VAL A 262 -28.81 -10.39 16.48
N PRO A 263 -29.43 -9.26 16.11
CA PRO A 263 -29.04 -7.96 16.64
C PRO A 263 -29.15 -7.92 18.17
N THR A 264 -28.14 -7.38 18.83
CA THR A 264 -28.18 -7.06 20.26
C THR A 264 -29.18 -5.93 20.50
N THR A 265 -30.01 -6.04 21.54
CA THR A 265 -31.04 -5.03 21.81
C THR A 265 -30.39 -3.72 22.30
N ALA A 266 -31.09 -2.58 22.14
CA ALA A 266 -30.57 -1.28 22.58
C ALA A 266 -30.19 -1.25 24.08
N LYS A 267 -30.94 -1.98 24.92
CA LYS A 267 -30.65 -2.10 26.36
C LYS A 267 -29.37 -2.89 26.64
N GLU A 268 -29.08 -3.90 25.83
CA GLU A 268 -27.86 -4.71 25.99
C GLU A 268 -26.63 -3.97 25.43
N ARG A 269 -26.79 -3.17 24.37
CA ARG A 269 -25.72 -2.34 23.78
C ARG A 269 -25.17 -1.25 24.71
N THR A 270 -25.83 -0.94 25.82
CA THR A 270 -25.31 0.02 26.80
C THR A 270 -24.20 -0.57 27.67
N MET A 271 -23.96 -1.89 27.60
CA MET A 271 -22.85 -2.53 28.28
C MET A 271 -21.53 -2.24 27.53
N PRO A 272 -20.41 -1.97 28.24
CA PRO A 272 -19.14 -1.55 27.63
C PRO A 272 -18.58 -2.47 26.53
N ASP A 273 -18.89 -3.77 26.58
CA ASP A 273 -18.35 -4.79 25.67
C ASP A 273 -19.43 -5.41 24.77
N ALA A 274 -20.61 -4.80 24.70
CA ALA A 274 -21.70 -5.34 23.90
C ALA A 274 -21.46 -5.13 22.40
N SER A 275 -21.29 -6.23 21.68
CA SER A 275 -21.32 -6.24 20.22
C SER A 275 -22.71 -5.88 19.69
N ASN A 276 -22.77 -5.33 18.47
CA ASN A 276 -24.04 -5.07 17.78
C ASN A 276 -24.85 -6.35 17.49
N TRP A 277 -24.19 -7.51 17.59
CA TRP A 277 -24.69 -8.84 17.28
C TRP A 277 -24.40 -9.83 18.41
N LYS A 278 -25.31 -10.79 18.60
CA LYS A 278 -25.16 -11.89 19.55
C LYS A 278 -25.64 -13.21 18.95
N MET A 279 -25.17 -14.32 19.51
CA MET A 279 -25.67 -15.64 19.13
C MET A 279 -27.16 -15.76 19.45
N SER A 280 -27.92 -16.38 18.55
CA SER A 280 -29.32 -16.70 18.82
C SER A 280 -29.40 -17.73 19.97
N PRO A 281 -30.29 -17.55 20.96
CA PRO A 281 -30.50 -18.53 22.03
C PRO A 281 -30.91 -19.92 21.53
N ASN A 282 -31.39 -20.00 20.29
CA ASN A 282 -31.86 -21.22 19.64
C ASN A 282 -30.80 -21.87 18.72
N HIS A 283 -29.57 -21.34 18.70
CA HIS A 283 -28.46 -21.94 17.96
C HIS A 283 -27.71 -22.91 18.88
N PRO A 284 -27.59 -24.21 18.54
CA PRO A 284 -26.80 -25.17 19.30
C PRO A 284 -25.30 -24.88 19.21
#